data_AF-A0A2D8QFI8-F1
#
_entry.id   AF-A0A2D8QFI8-F1
#
_cell.length_a   1.000
_cell.length_b   1.000
_cell.length_c   1.000
_cell.angle_alpha   90.00
_cell.angle_beta   90.00
_cell.angle_gamma   90.00
#
_symmetry.space_group_name_H-M   'P 1'
#
loop_
_entity.id
_entity.type
_entity.pdbx_description
1 polymer ?
#
loop_
_entity_poly.entity_id
_entity_poly.type
_entity_poly.pdbx_seq_one_letter_code
_entity_poly.pdbx_strand_id
1 'polypeptide(L)'
;MTELLLQATAAPFSADLTAGDPTFSPEADPAREAWLVDAWAEMRLDRRARSACAGRPRAALPEMSALLPAGAGVVEAALCRDMLARARRMAGFDTPPPAGAAHAAGRRLGLLADADAAADDAGADWRRWAARADQNGADLLRARFAAGDTVDASGAVRGIRAALGRLLDHLAVAPAGLLPPVDRLDMPEILLLARLVEIDAELRDDLEAADLPAMLARLARFCADELTAGWAGLRAGLLAGDADAPGRRAVAAVAARSFNHLVAWIAPLLPFMAEEAWLARWGAGAGSVHERLWPSVDPLWATPGTILANRRLDRLRALVRDVAGGREITADATVELDLPPDRRPPFREAELGALLGVGRLRLRSLPAGAAPAARFAAAGPVLAATA
;
A
#
# COMPACT_ATOMS: atom_id res chain seq x y z
N MET A 1 16.21 12.42 9.66
CA MET A 1 14.83 12.24 10.15
C MET A 1 14.31 10.82 9.88
N THR A 2 14.58 10.23 8.71
CA THR A 2 14.12 8.86 8.35
C THR A 2 14.68 7.74 9.24
N GLU A 3 15.96 7.79 9.63
CA GLU A 3 16.56 6.76 10.51
C GLU A 3 16.00 6.78 11.94
N LEU A 4 15.71 7.96 12.50
CA LEU A 4 15.11 8.10 13.83
C LEU A 4 13.68 7.57 13.88
N LEU A 5 12.90 7.75 12.81
CA LEU A 5 11.52 7.22 12.71
C LEU A 5 11.47 5.69 12.60
N LEU A 6 12.53 5.08 12.06
CA LEU A 6 12.68 3.63 11.94
C LEU A 6 13.05 2.96 13.26
N GLN A 7 13.52 3.71 14.26
CA GLN A 7 13.88 3.21 15.61
C GLN A 7 12.72 3.25 16.62
N ALA A 8 11.59 3.88 16.28
CA ALA A 8 10.43 3.98 17.18
C ALA A 8 9.63 2.66 17.24
N THR A 9 9.30 2.23 18.47
CA THR A 9 8.47 1.05 18.76
C THR A 9 6.99 1.43 18.83
N ALA A 10 6.11 0.61 18.25
CA ALA A 10 4.66 0.82 18.28
C ALA A 10 4.05 0.45 19.65
N ALA A 11 2.87 1.00 19.97
CA ALA A 11 2.00 0.48 21.03
C ALA A 11 1.30 -0.83 20.54
N PRO A 12 1.01 -1.80 21.43
CA PRO A 12 0.36 -3.06 21.03
C PRO A 12 -1.08 -2.86 20.56
N PHE A 13 -1.52 -3.69 19.61
CA PHE A 13 -2.89 -3.75 19.11
C PHE A 13 -3.80 -4.43 20.16
N SER A 14 -4.67 -3.68 20.84
CA SER A 14 -5.74 -4.23 21.69
C SER A 14 -7.12 -3.93 21.11
N ALA A 15 -8.03 -4.89 21.22
CA ALA A 15 -9.33 -4.92 20.54
C ALA A 15 -10.43 -4.06 21.19
N ASP A 16 -10.17 -3.37 22.30
CA ASP A 16 -11.17 -2.62 23.07
C ASP A 16 -10.66 -1.22 23.40
N LEU A 17 -10.81 -0.21 22.53
CA LEU A 17 -10.54 1.18 22.92
C LEU A 17 -11.45 2.19 22.21
N THR A 18 -12.42 2.70 22.95
CA THR A 18 -13.26 3.85 22.60
C THR A 18 -12.52 5.16 22.84
N ALA A 19 -12.68 6.10 21.90
CA ALA A 19 -12.32 7.52 22.00
C ALA A 19 -10.86 7.88 22.37
N GLY A 20 -10.03 8.10 21.34
CA GLY A 20 -8.87 9.00 21.47
C GLY A 20 -7.47 8.40 21.35
N ASP A 21 -7.31 7.10 21.07
CA ASP A 21 -6.00 6.47 20.83
C ASP A 21 -5.93 5.88 19.40
N PRO A 22 -4.79 5.94 18.68
CA PRO A 22 -4.72 5.63 17.27
C PRO A 22 -4.51 4.13 17.08
N THR A 23 -5.51 3.30 17.35
CA THR A 23 -5.50 1.91 16.88
C THR A 23 -5.97 1.89 15.43
N PHE A 24 -5.15 1.35 14.53
CA PHE A 24 -5.49 1.25 13.10
C PHE A 24 -6.59 0.20 12.89
N SER A 25 -7.78 0.62 12.50
CA SER A 25 -8.93 -0.28 12.37
C SER A 25 -8.91 -1.05 11.04
N PRO A 26 -9.32 -2.34 11.01
CA PRO A 26 -9.53 -3.07 9.77
C PRO A 26 -10.69 -2.48 8.92
N GLU A 27 -11.59 -1.72 9.53
CA GLU A 27 -12.71 -1.05 8.87
C GLU A 27 -12.51 0.47 8.83
N ALA A 28 -12.90 1.11 7.72
CA ALA A 28 -12.88 2.56 7.61
C ALA A 28 -13.92 3.19 8.54
N ASP A 29 -13.53 4.26 9.24
CA ASP A 29 -14.40 5.00 10.15
C ASP A 29 -14.56 6.46 9.67
N PRO A 30 -15.72 6.83 9.10
CA PRO A 30 -16.00 8.19 8.66
C PRO A 30 -15.92 9.24 9.79
N ALA A 31 -16.20 8.85 11.04
CA ALA A 31 -16.07 9.76 12.18
C ALA A 31 -14.61 10.10 12.47
N ARG A 32 -13.70 9.14 12.24
CA ARG A 32 -12.25 9.37 12.33
C ARG A 32 -11.74 10.26 11.19
N GLU A 33 -12.27 10.11 9.97
CA GLU A 33 -11.95 11.04 8.88
C GLU A 33 -12.34 12.48 9.27
N ALA A 34 -13.56 12.69 9.79
CA ALA A 34 -14.00 14.00 10.27
C ALA A 34 -13.09 14.59 11.37
N TRP A 35 -12.62 13.76 12.30
CA TRP A 35 -11.66 14.22 13.31
C TRP A 35 -10.29 14.60 12.69
N LEU A 36 -9.77 13.80 11.76
CA LEU A 36 -8.49 14.08 11.08
C LEU A 36 -8.52 15.41 10.33
N VAL A 37 -9.66 15.68 9.71
CA VAL A 37 -9.95 16.95 9.06
C VAL A 37 -9.80 18.15 10.02
N ASP A 38 -10.43 18.07 11.19
CA ASP A 38 -10.35 19.13 12.20
C ASP A 38 -8.91 19.28 12.72
N ALA A 39 -8.24 18.15 12.98
CA ALA A 39 -6.84 18.12 13.41
C ALA A 39 -5.91 18.77 12.36
N TRP A 40 -6.12 18.49 11.07
CA TRP A 40 -5.36 19.10 9.97
C TRP A 40 -5.57 20.61 9.87
N ALA A 41 -6.80 21.08 10.10
CA ALA A 41 -7.12 22.49 10.14
C ALA A 41 -6.42 23.20 11.30
N GLU A 42 -6.50 22.63 12.50
CA GLU A 42 -5.88 23.16 13.71
C GLU A 42 -4.35 23.25 13.57
N MET A 43 -3.71 22.19 13.07
CA MET A 43 -2.26 22.18 12.84
C MET A 43 -1.84 23.01 11.61
N ARG A 44 -2.80 23.51 10.82
CA ARG A 44 -2.56 24.25 9.56
C ARG A 44 -1.71 23.43 8.59
N LEU A 45 -2.07 22.15 8.41
CA LEU A 45 -1.28 21.17 7.67
C LEU A 45 -0.87 21.67 6.28
N ASP A 46 -1.77 22.32 5.54
CA ASP A 46 -1.47 22.88 4.21
C ASP A 46 -0.28 23.86 4.24
N ARG A 47 -0.23 24.73 5.25
CA ARG A 47 0.87 25.69 5.41
C ARG A 47 2.16 25.00 5.81
N ARG A 48 2.09 23.98 6.67
CA ARG A 48 3.25 23.18 7.08
C ARG A 48 3.82 22.39 5.91
N ALA A 49 2.98 21.68 5.16
CA ALA A 49 3.36 20.94 3.97
C ALA A 49 3.89 21.86 2.86
N ARG A 50 3.32 23.07 2.68
CA ARG A 50 3.89 24.10 1.80
C ARG A 50 5.28 24.53 2.23
N SER A 51 5.43 24.84 3.52
CA SER A 51 6.70 25.31 4.09
C SER A 51 7.80 24.25 3.96
N ALA A 52 7.45 22.97 4.16
CA ALA A 52 8.35 21.85 3.94
C ALA A 52 8.89 21.76 2.51
N CYS A 53 8.17 22.33 1.53
CA CYS A 53 8.50 22.25 0.11
C CYS A 53 9.00 23.56 -0.51
N ALA A 54 9.03 24.64 0.27
CA ALA A 54 9.49 25.93 -0.20
C ALA A 54 10.96 25.86 -0.65
N GLY A 55 11.25 26.44 -1.82
CA GLY A 55 12.60 26.46 -2.41
C GLY A 55 12.98 25.22 -3.22
N ARG A 56 12.09 24.22 -3.34
CA ARG A 56 12.29 23.05 -4.21
C ARG A 56 11.95 23.38 -5.68
N PRO A 57 12.41 22.57 -6.66
CA PRO A 57 12.01 22.70 -8.04
C PRO A 57 10.48 22.63 -8.19
N ARG A 58 9.89 23.53 -8.97
CA ARG A 58 8.44 23.51 -9.21
C ARG A 58 8.05 22.31 -10.08
N ALA A 59 7.00 21.59 -9.70
CA ALA A 59 6.42 20.60 -10.62
C ALA A 59 5.49 21.29 -11.62
N ALA A 60 5.59 20.92 -12.89
CA ALA A 60 4.50 21.12 -13.83
C ALA A 60 3.44 20.05 -13.57
N LEU A 61 2.21 20.47 -13.30
CA LEU A 61 1.06 19.54 -13.30
C LEU A 61 0.48 19.51 -14.73
N PRO A 62 0.09 18.34 -15.26
CA PRO A 62 -0.59 18.27 -16.54
C PRO A 62 -1.90 19.05 -16.54
N GLU A 63 -2.40 19.41 -17.71
CA GLU A 63 -3.74 19.98 -17.85
C GLU A 63 -4.80 18.94 -17.50
N MET A 64 -5.70 19.26 -16.55
CA MET A 64 -6.69 18.31 -16.04
C MET A 64 -7.64 17.80 -17.14
N SER A 65 -7.96 18.65 -18.11
CA SER A 65 -8.81 18.27 -19.26
C SER A 65 -8.18 17.20 -20.15
N ALA A 66 -6.86 17.00 -20.08
CA ALA A 66 -6.17 15.93 -20.81
C ALA A 66 -6.19 14.59 -20.06
N LEU A 67 -6.39 14.63 -18.73
CA LEU A 67 -6.39 13.44 -17.86
C LEU A 67 -7.79 12.91 -17.58
N LEU A 68 -8.80 13.75 -17.69
CA LEU A 68 -10.16 13.44 -17.31
C LEU A 68 -11.03 13.03 -18.51
N PRO A 69 -12.01 12.13 -18.32
CA PRO A 69 -12.96 11.80 -19.37
C PRO A 69 -13.81 13.02 -19.77
N ALA A 70 -14.31 12.99 -21.00
CA ALA A 70 -15.23 14.01 -21.49
C ALA A 70 -16.48 14.09 -20.59
N GLY A 71 -16.80 15.29 -20.10
CA GLY A 71 -17.91 15.51 -19.17
C GLY A 71 -17.53 15.44 -17.69
N ALA A 72 -16.25 15.27 -17.34
CA ALA A 72 -15.79 15.43 -15.96
C ALA A 72 -16.04 16.86 -15.47
N GLY A 73 -16.56 16.98 -14.24
CA GLY A 73 -16.90 18.24 -13.62
C GLY A 73 -15.72 18.91 -12.91
N VAL A 74 -16.03 20.05 -12.28
CA VAL A 74 -15.05 20.85 -11.53
C VAL A 74 -14.49 20.09 -10.33
N VAL A 75 -15.29 19.20 -9.73
CA VAL A 75 -14.90 18.42 -8.54
C VAL A 75 -13.88 17.34 -8.91
N GLU A 76 -14.11 16.61 -9.99
CA GLU A 76 -13.19 15.60 -10.52
C GLU A 76 -11.83 16.23 -10.88
N ALA A 77 -11.84 17.41 -11.50
CA ALA A 77 -10.63 18.16 -11.79
C ALA A 77 -9.90 18.67 -10.54
N ALA A 78 -10.63 19.07 -9.50
CA ALA A 78 -10.03 19.45 -8.23
C ALA A 78 -9.37 18.25 -7.53
N LEU A 79 -10.03 17.09 -7.56
CA LEU A 79 -9.54 15.87 -6.93
C LEU A 79 -8.28 15.33 -7.63
N CYS A 80 -8.31 15.19 -8.95
CA CYS A 80 -7.14 14.80 -9.75
C CYS A 80 -5.93 15.69 -9.43
N ARG A 81 -6.17 17.01 -9.44
CA ARG A 81 -5.15 18.01 -9.16
C ARG A 81 -4.59 17.90 -7.75
N ASP A 82 -5.44 17.70 -6.74
CA ASP A 82 -5.00 17.51 -5.35
C ASP A 82 -4.13 16.25 -5.20
N MET A 83 -4.56 15.12 -5.77
CA MET A 83 -3.81 13.86 -5.72
C MET A 83 -2.42 13.99 -6.35
N LEU A 84 -2.35 14.57 -7.57
CA LEU A 84 -1.09 14.79 -8.27
C LEU A 84 -0.22 15.84 -7.56
N ALA A 85 -0.82 16.91 -7.04
CA ALA A 85 -0.09 17.93 -6.31
C ALA A 85 0.55 17.36 -5.04
N ARG A 86 -0.18 16.55 -4.26
CA ARG A 86 0.35 15.84 -3.07
C ARG A 86 1.44 14.87 -3.46
N ALA A 87 1.21 14.05 -4.49
CA ALA A 87 2.20 13.06 -4.94
C ALA A 87 3.51 13.74 -5.38
N ARG A 88 3.45 14.78 -6.22
CA ARG A 88 4.63 15.55 -6.63
C ARG A 88 5.30 16.26 -5.44
N ARG A 89 4.52 16.78 -4.50
CA ARG A 89 5.04 17.39 -3.27
C ARG A 89 5.90 16.43 -2.47
N MET A 90 5.33 15.25 -2.19
CA MET A 90 6.00 14.19 -1.46
C MET A 90 7.16 13.60 -2.26
N ALA A 91 7.10 13.61 -3.60
CA ALA A 91 8.23 13.23 -4.45
C ALA A 91 9.37 14.27 -4.49
N GLY A 92 9.25 15.41 -3.80
CA GLY A 92 10.33 16.40 -3.66
C GLY A 92 10.17 17.66 -4.51
N PHE A 93 9.01 17.91 -5.08
CA PHE A 93 8.74 19.13 -5.84
C PHE A 93 7.98 20.17 -5.03
N ASP A 94 8.08 21.42 -5.47
CA ASP A 94 7.22 22.49 -5.01
C ASP A 94 5.92 22.53 -5.85
N THR A 95 4.80 22.12 -5.24
CA THR A 95 3.45 22.25 -5.82
C THR A 95 2.60 23.23 -5.00
N PRO A 96 2.38 24.47 -5.47
CA PRO A 96 1.45 25.38 -4.82
C PRO A 96 0.07 24.74 -4.71
N PRO A 97 -0.64 24.94 -3.59
CA PRO A 97 -2.02 24.51 -3.51
C PRO A 97 -2.79 25.14 -4.69
N PRO A 98 -3.78 24.44 -5.25
CA PRO A 98 -4.59 25.00 -6.31
C PRO A 98 -5.19 26.35 -5.86
N ALA A 99 -5.41 27.28 -6.79
CA ALA A 99 -6.13 28.51 -6.51
C ALA A 99 -7.66 28.31 -6.65
N GLY A 100 -8.47 29.10 -5.94
CA GLY A 100 -9.92 29.20 -6.17
C GLY A 100 -10.75 27.97 -5.78
N ALA A 101 -11.77 27.65 -6.59
CA ALA A 101 -12.79 26.64 -6.30
C ALA A 101 -12.22 25.22 -6.09
N ALA A 102 -11.09 24.87 -6.72
CA ALA A 102 -10.44 23.57 -6.52
C ALA A 102 -9.80 23.44 -5.12
N HIS A 103 -9.32 24.55 -4.53
CA HIS A 103 -8.88 24.56 -3.14
C HIS A 103 -10.07 24.47 -2.19
N ALA A 104 -11.18 25.12 -2.49
CA ALA A 104 -12.40 25.01 -1.69
C ALA A 104 -13.04 23.61 -1.77
N ALA A 105 -13.06 22.98 -2.94
CA ALA A 105 -13.56 21.61 -3.14
C ALA A 105 -12.61 20.56 -2.53
N GLY A 106 -11.29 20.71 -2.71
CA GLY A 106 -10.29 19.86 -2.07
C GLY A 106 -10.27 20.01 -0.56
N ARG A 107 -10.53 21.22 -0.05
CA ARG A 107 -10.84 21.45 1.36
C ARG A 107 -12.10 20.69 1.74
N ARG A 108 -13.23 20.85 1.05
CA ARG A 108 -14.52 20.19 1.39
C ARG A 108 -14.57 18.66 1.24
N LEU A 109 -13.72 18.08 0.40
CA LEU A 109 -13.51 16.62 0.31
C LEU A 109 -12.68 16.09 1.50
N GLY A 110 -12.37 16.97 2.47
CA GLY A 110 -11.78 16.73 3.78
C GLY A 110 -11.80 17.95 4.72
N LEU A 111 -12.92 18.68 4.83
CA LEU A 111 -13.22 19.82 5.74
C LEU A 111 -14.74 19.93 5.89
N LEU A 112 -15.26 19.36 6.98
CA LEU A 112 -16.52 19.81 7.56
C LEU A 112 -16.31 21.23 8.07
N ALA A 113 -16.92 22.20 7.39
CA ALA A 113 -17.53 23.40 7.98
C ALA A 113 -18.27 24.18 6.86
N ASP A 114 -19.58 24.28 7.06
CA ASP A 114 -20.58 25.14 6.40
C ASP A 114 -20.89 24.91 4.92
N ALA A 115 -21.98 24.14 4.72
CA ALA A 115 -22.61 23.81 3.45
C ALA A 115 -23.16 25.01 2.65
N ASP A 116 -23.26 26.19 3.27
CA ASP A 116 -23.96 27.35 2.68
C ASP A 116 -23.05 28.35 1.95
N ALA A 117 -21.73 28.33 2.19
CA ALA A 117 -20.86 29.45 1.80
C ALA A 117 -20.20 29.38 0.40
N ALA A 118 -20.41 28.35 -0.42
CA ALA A 118 -19.98 28.41 -1.84
C ALA A 118 -21.03 27.87 -2.81
N ALA A 119 -22.22 28.41 -2.68
CA ALA A 119 -23.39 28.04 -3.46
C ALA A 119 -23.35 28.49 -4.94
N ASP A 120 -22.38 29.30 -5.36
CA ASP A 120 -22.62 30.13 -6.56
C ASP A 120 -22.03 29.66 -7.90
N ASP A 121 -21.43 28.46 -8.04
CA ASP A 121 -21.09 27.96 -9.39
C ASP A 121 -21.00 26.42 -9.59
N ALA A 122 -21.11 25.59 -8.54
CA ALA A 122 -20.92 24.13 -8.64
C ALA A 122 -22.03 23.28 -7.97
N GLY A 123 -23.16 23.89 -7.64
CA GLY A 123 -24.11 23.46 -6.59
C GLY A 123 -24.72 22.05 -6.63
N ALA A 124 -24.71 21.35 -7.78
CA ALA A 124 -25.29 20.00 -7.90
C ALA A 124 -24.24 18.88 -7.76
N ASP A 125 -23.05 19.06 -8.34
CA ASP A 125 -22.04 17.99 -8.42
C ASP A 125 -21.37 17.72 -7.08
N TRP A 126 -21.03 18.76 -6.31
CA TRP A 126 -20.34 18.57 -5.03
C TRP A 126 -21.24 17.94 -3.96
N ARG A 127 -22.55 18.25 -3.95
CA ARG A 127 -23.51 17.67 -2.97
C ARG A 127 -23.66 16.17 -3.17
N ARG A 128 -23.70 15.72 -4.43
CA ARG A 128 -23.69 14.30 -4.80
C ARG A 128 -22.43 13.60 -4.31
N TRP A 129 -21.28 14.25 -4.43
CA TRP A 129 -20.00 13.71 -3.96
C TRP A 129 -19.91 13.69 -2.43
N ALA A 130 -20.30 14.76 -1.73
CA ALA A 130 -20.36 14.80 -0.27
C ALA A 130 -21.27 13.69 0.30
N ALA A 131 -22.47 13.51 -0.27
CA ALA A 131 -23.38 12.43 0.12
C ALA A 131 -22.78 11.02 -0.08
N ARG A 132 -21.92 10.84 -1.09
CA ARG A 132 -21.20 9.58 -1.31
C ARG A 132 -20.03 9.40 -0.34
N ALA A 133 -19.41 10.49 0.11
CA ALA A 133 -18.27 10.49 1.04
C ALA A 133 -18.75 10.01 2.40
N ASP A 134 -19.84 10.60 2.89
CA ASP A 134 -20.45 10.24 4.17
C ASP A 134 -20.86 8.75 4.22
N GLN A 135 -21.20 8.15 3.07
CA GLN A 135 -21.61 6.75 2.98
C GLN A 135 -20.46 5.75 2.80
N ASN A 136 -19.31 6.17 2.26
CA ASN A 136 -18.25 5.27 1.81
C ASN A 136 -16.85 5.59 2.36
N GLY A 137 -16.70 6.71 3.09
CA GLY A 137 -15.41 7.31 3.41
C GLY A 137 -14.82 8.10 2.22
N ALA A 138 -14.12 9.19 2.51
CA ALA A 138 -13.46 10.03 1.53
C ALA A 138 -12.37 9.26 0.77
N ASP A 139 -11.63 8.35 1.44
CA ASP A 139 -10.61 7.55 0.78
C ASP A 139 -11.17 6.63 -0.31
N LEU A 140 -12.31 5.98 -0.08
CA LEU A 140 -12.94 5.12 -1.09
C LEU A 140 -13.43 5.91 -2.30
N LEU A 141 -13.93 7.13 -2.07
CA LEU A 141 -14.29 8.04 -3.15
C LEU A 141 -13.09 8.42 -4.00
N ARG A 142 -11.97 8.79 -3.37
CA ARG A 142 -10.73 9.13 -4.06
C ARG A 142 -10.18 7.93 -4.83
N ALA A 143 -10.26 6.74 -4.24
CA ALA A 143 -9.88 5.50 -4.91
C ALA A 143 -10.76 5.20 -6.13
N ARG A 144 -12.09 5.36 -6.03
CA ARG A 144 -13.02 5.18 -7.15
C ARG A 144 -12.73 6.16 -8.29
N PHE A 145 -12.42 7.41 -7.95
CA PHE A 145 -11.99 8.39 -8.93
C PHE A 145 -10.67 7.98 -9.61
N ALA A 146 -9.66 7.61 -8.82
CA ALA A 146 -8.35 7.19 -9.33
C ALA A 146 -8.43 5.93 -10.20
N ALA A 147 -9.26 4.97 -9.81
CA ALA A 147 -9.43 3.70 -10.49
C ALA A 147 -10.08 3.82 -11.88
N GLY A 148 -10.95 4.82 -12.06
CA GLY A 148 -11.93 4.81 -13.15
C GLY A 148 -12.72 3.50 -13.15
N ASP A 149 -12.92 2.93 -14.34
CA ASP A 149 -13.59 1.62 -14.51
C ASP A 149 -12.60 0.43 -14.59
N THR A 150 -11.30 0.69 -14.35
CA THR A 150 -10.22 -0.28 -14.65
C THR A 150 -9.74 -1.06 -13.43
N VAL A 151 -9.99 -0.55 -12.22
CA VAL A 151 -9.52 -1.13 -10.96
C VAL A 151 -10.69 -1.26 -10.00
N ASP A 152 -10.78 -2.40 -9.30
CA ASP A 152 -11.69 -2.52 -8.16
C ASP A 152 -11.19 -1.64 -7.00
N ALA A 153 -11.70 -0.41 -6.92
CA ALA A 153 -11.33 0.55 -5.90
C ALA A 153 -11.65 0.07 -4.48
N SER A 154 -12.76 -0.66 -4.29
CA SER A 154 -13.16 -1.17 -2.97
C SER A 154 -12.21 -2.27 -2.51
N GLY A 155 -11.91 -3.22 -3.40
CA GLY A 155 -10.91 -4.25 -3.19
C GLY A 155 -9.52 -3.67 -2.91
N ALA A 156 -9.11 -2.63 -3.67
CA ALA A 156 -7.84 -1.94 -3.46
C ALA A 156 -7.74 -1.29 -2.07
N VAL A 157 -8.74 -0.50 -1.67
CA VAL A 157 -8.78 0.16 -0.35
C VAL A 157 -8.73 -0.86 0.78
N ARG A 158 -9.56 -1.92 0.71
CA ARG A 158 -9.57 -2.99 1.71
C ARG A 158 -8.24 -3.76 1.75
N GLY A 159 -7.66 -4.06 0.60
CA GLY A 159 -6.39 -4.78 0.48
C GLY A 159 -5.21 -3.97 1.03
N ILE A 160 -5.15 -2.67 0.74
CA ILE A 160 -4.11 -1.77 1.28
C ILE A 160 -4.25 -1.64 2.80
N ARG A 161 -5.48 -1.48 3.30
CA ARG A 161 -5.76 -1.44 4.75
C ARG A 161 -5.33 -2.74 5.44
N ALA A 162 -5.67 -3.90 4.88
CA ALA A 162 -5.24 -5.19 5.41
C ALA A 162 -3.70 -5.34 5.46
N ALA A 163 -2.99 -4.89 4.41
CA ALA A 163 -1.53 -4.90 4.39
C ALA A 163 -0.90 -3.98 5.44
N LEU A 164 -1.45 -2.77 5.65
CA LEU A 164 -1.01 -1.88 6.72
C LEU A 164 -1.20 -2.49 8.10
N GLY A 165 -2.36 -3.12 8.34
CA GLY A 165 -2.63 -3.85 9.59
C GLY A 165 -1.58 -4.94 9.87
N ARG A 166 -1.31 -5.80 8.89
CA ARG A 166 -0.29 -6.87 9.02
C ARG A 166 1.12 -6.33 9.27
N LEU A 167 1.48 -5.22 8.63
CA LEU A 167 2.74 -4.55 8.91
C LEU A 167 2.80 -4.02 10.34
N LEU A 168 1.71 -3.41 10.83
CA LEU A 168 1.61 -2.93 12.21
C LEU A 168 1.68 -4.09 13.21
N ASP A 169 1.07 -5.24 12.93
CA ASP A 169 1.18 -6.45 13.76
C ASP A 169 2.64 -6.88 13.91
N HIS A 170 3.39 -6.97 12.81
CA HIS A 170 4.82 -7.30 12.85
C HIS A 170 5.64 -6.28 13.63
N LEU A 171 5.23 -5.01 13.62
CA LEU A 171 5.91 -3.91 14.29
C LEU A 171 5.55 -3.75 15.77
N ALA A 172 4.38 -4.25 16.18
CA ALA A 172 3.93 -4.26 17.57
C ALA A 172 4.66 -5.30 18.41
N VAL A 173 5.06 -6.41 17.78
CA VAL A 173 5.59 -7.56 18.51
C VAL A 173 7.13 -7.54 18.64
N ALA A 174 7.85 -6.71 17.90
CA ALA A 174 9.30 -6.58 18.03
C ALA A 174 9.78 -5.17 17.67
N PRO A 175 10.84 -4.66 18.34
CA PRO A 175 11.34 -3.34 18.06
C PRO A 175 11.87 -3.24 16.62
N ALA A 176 11.42 -2.22 15.91
CA ALA A 176 11.98 -1.86 14.62
C ALA A 176 13.42 -1.35 14.85
N GLY A 177 14.39 -2.21 14.56
CA GLY A 177 15.81 -1.87 14.66
C GLY A 177 16.37 -1.29 13.36
N LEU A 178 17.69 -1.08 13.35
CA LEU A 178 18.44 -0.96 12.12
C LEU A 178 18.25 -2.22 11.26
N LEU A 179 18.21 -2.04 9.95
CA LEU A 179 18.14 -3.15 9.03
C LEU A 179 19.43 -3.97 9.22
N PRO A 180 19.33 -5.29 9.51
CA PRO A 180 20.51 -6.13 9.56
C PRO A 180 21.25 -6.11 8.23
N PRO A 181 22.57 -6.32 8.22
CA PRO A 181 23.30 -6.56 6.98
C PRO A 181 22.68 -7.72 6.19
N VAL A 182 22.79 -7.66 4.86
CA VAL A 182 22.11 -8.60 3.94
C VAL A 182 22.45 -10.06 4.20
N ASP A 183 23.67 -10.37 4.66
CA ASP A 183 24.11 -11.73 5.03
C ASP A 183 23.41 -12.31 6.27
N ARG A 184 22.67 -11.48 7.02
CA ARG A 184 21.84 -11.88 8.16
C ARG A 184 20.34 -11.86 7.86
N LEU A 185 19.96 -11.59 6.62
CA LEU A 185 18.57 -11.66 6.15
C LEU A 185 18.35 -12.98 5.43
N ASP A 186 17.19 -13.59 5.66
CA ASP A 186 16.77 -14.71 4.84
C ASP A 186 16.31 -14.22 3.45
N MET A 187 16.24 -15.14 2.50
CA MET A 187 15.89 -14.85 1.11
C MET A 187 14.53 -14.11 0.94
N PRO A 188 13.44 -14.42 1.69
CA PRO A 188 12.19 -13.66 1.57
C PRO A 188 12.33 -12.17 1.89
N GLU A 189 13.07 -11.83 2.95
CA GLU A 189 13.35 -10.45 3.35
C GLU A 189 14.18 -9.72 2.28
N ILE A 190 15.21 -10.39 1.75
CA ILE A 190 16.05 -9.85 0.67
C ILE A 190 15.20 -9.55 -0.57
N LEU A 191 14.32 -10.48 -0.96
CA LEU A 191 13.44 -10.28 -2.12
C LEU A 191 12.40 -9.17 -1.90
N LEU A 192 11.86 -9.02 -0.69
CA LEU A 192 10.94 -7.92 -0.38
C LEU A 192 11.66 -6.56 -0.43
N LEU A 193 12.89 -6.45 0.07
CA LEU A 193 13.68 -5.22 -0.05
C LEU A 193 13.98 -4.88 -1.51
N ALA A 194 14.34 -5.88 -2.32
CA ALA A 194 14.49 -5.69 -3.76
C ALA A 194 13.17 -5.24 -4.41
N ARG A 195 12.04 -5.80 -3.97
CA ARG A 195 10.72 -5.42 -4.47
C ARG A 195 10.38 -3.96 -4.13
N LEU A 196 10.78 -3.46 -2.95
CA LEU A 196 10.60 -2.05 -2.60
C LEU A 196 11.33 -1.13 -3.60
N VAL A 197 12.53 -1.52 -4.06
CA VAL A 197 13.26 -0.77 -5.10
C VAL A 197 12.51 -0.79 -6.43
N GLU A 198 12.02 -1.96 -6.84
CA GLU A 198 11.27 -2.11 -8.10
C GLU A 198 9.99 -1.27 -8.09
N ILE A 199 9.16 -1.39 -7.05
CA ILE A 199 7.89 -0.65 -6.99
C ILE A 199 8.11 0.86 -6.79
N ASP A 200 9.15 1.31 -6.07
CA ASP A 200 9.42 2.75 -5.93
C ASP A 200 9.70 3.40 -7.29
N ALA A 201 10.50 2.73 -8.14
CA ALA A 201 10.75 3.19 -9.50
C ALA A 201 9.46 3.21 -10.34
N GLU A 202 8.69 2.13 -10.30
CA GLU A 202 7.45 2.02 -11.06
C GLU A 202 6.38 3.06 -10.63
N LEU A 203 6.25 3.36 -9.34
CA LEU A 203 5.32 4.38 -8.84
C LEU A 203 5.76 5.79 -9.22
N ARG A 204 7.07 6.05 -9.31
CA ARG A 204 7.61 7.31 -9.82
C ARG A 204 7.30 7.46 -11.31
N ASP A 205 7.45 6.39 -12.09
CA ASP A 205 7.08 6.39 -13.52
C ASP A 205 5.56 6.65 -13.70
N ASP A 206 4.71 5.98 -12.91
CA ASP A 206 3.26 6.21 -12.93
C ASP A 206 2.93 7.68 -12.56
N LEU A 207 3.61 8.26 -11.57
CA LEU A 207 3.48 9.67 -11.20
C LEU A 207 3.98 10.62 -12.29
N GLU A 208 5.06 10.26 -12.98
CA GLU A 208 5.58 11.02 -14.12
C GLU A 208 4.56 11.08 -15.25
N ALA A 209 3.91 9.95 -15.54
CA ALA A 209 2.84 9.82 -16.51
C ALA A 209 1.48 10.39 -16.03
N ALA A 210 1.37 10.75 -14.74
CA ALA A 210 0.10 11.12 -14.09
C ALA A 210 -0.99 10.02 -14.18
N ASP A 211 -0.58 8.75 -14.21
CA ASP A 211 -1.44 7.58 -14.32
C ASP A 211 -1.89 7.10 -12.93
N LEU A 212 -2.90 7.79 -12.37
CA LEU A 212 -3.50 7.42 -11.09
C LEU A 212 -4.09 6.00 -11.07
N PRO A 213 -4.77 5.50 -12.13
CA PRO A 213 -5.22 4.11 -12.19
C PRO A 213 -4.07 3.10 -12.06
N ALA A 214 -2.97 3.29 -12.81
CA ALA A 214 -1.81 2.41 -12.74
C ALA A 214 -1.19 2.43 -11.35
N MET A 215 -1.03 3.62 -10.76
CA MET A 215 -0.46 3.79 -9.43
C MET A 215 -1.30 3.06 -8.37
N LEU A 216 -2.63 3.21 -8.39
CA LEU A 216 -3.53 2.51 -7.46
C LEU A 216 -3.49 0.99 -7.68
N ALA A 217 -3.55 0.52 -8.93
CA ALA A 217 -3.50 -0.90 -9.27
C ALA A 217 -2.20 -1.55 -8.79
N ARG A 218 -1.07 -0.85 -8.94
CA ARG A 218 0.24 -1.32 -8.54
C ARG A 218 0.37 -1.41 -7.02
N LEU A 219 -0.07 -0.38 -6.30
CA LEU A 219 -0.12 -0.38 -4.83
C LEU A 219 -1.01 -1.51 -4.29
N ALA A 220 -2.21 -1.66 -4.86
CA ALA A 220 -3.14 -2.71 -4.47
C ALA A 220 -2.54 -4.11 -4.71
N ARG A 221 -1.93 -4.33 -5.87
CA ARG A 221 -1.29 -5.62 -6.20
C ARG A 221 -0.09 -5.91 -5.29
N PHE A 222 0.77 -4.93 -5.02
CA PHE A 222 1.88 -5.11 -4.08
C PHE A 222 1.40 -5.45 -2.67
N CYS A 223 0.37 -4.76 -2.19
CA CYS A 223 -0.23 -5.04 -0.88
C CYS A 223 -0.81 -6.45 -0.79
N ALA A 224 -1.50 -6.90 -1.85
CA ALA A 224 -2.05 -8.25 -1.91
C ALA A 224 -0.95 -9.32 -2.02
N ASP A 225 -0.05 -9.19 -2.99
CA ASP A 225 0.91 -10.23 -3.35
C ASP A 225 2.06 -10.35 -2.34
N GLU A 226 2.54 -9.24 -1.76
CA GLU A 226 3.72 -9.25 -0.89
C GLU A 226 3.36 -9.06 0.59
N LEU A 227 2.51 -8.08 0.89
CA LEU A 227 2.24 -7.66 2.26
C LEU A 227 1.02 -8.33 2.90
N THR A 228 0.33 -9.19 2.16
CA THR A 228 -0.82 -9.97 2.64
C THR A 228 -0.58 -11.46 2.44
N ALA A 229 -0.55 -11.92 1.18
CA ALA A 229 -0.41 -13.34 0.87
C ALA A 229 1.05 -13.81 0.93
N GLY A 230 1.98 -13.07 0.34
CA GLY A 230 3.37 -13.48 0.16
C GLY A 230 4.23 -13.40 1.42
N TRP A 231 5.12 -12.41 1.46
CA TRP A 231 6.10 -12.27 2.55
C TRP A 231 5.44 -12.17 3.93
N ALA A 232 4.45 -11.30 4.11
CA ALA A 232 3.79 -11.14 5.41
C ALA A 232 3.03 -12.41 5.83
N GLY A 233 2.40 -13.10 4.87
CA GLY A 233 1.73 -14.38 5.11
C GLY A 233 2.72 -15.46 5.57
N LEU A 234 3.85 -15.60 4.87
CA LEU A 234 4.95 -16.51 5.25
C LEU A 234 5.45 -16.23 6.67
N ARG A 235 5.56 -14.95 7.05
CA ARG A 235 6.10 -14.53 8.35
C ARG A 235 5.06 -14.43 9.47
N ALA A 236 3.78 -14.64 9.18
CA ALA A 236 2.70 -14.57 10.18
C ALA A 236 2.94 -15.51 11.37
N GLY A 237 3.53 -16.70 11.15
CA GLY A 237 3.87 -17.64 12.21
C GLY A 237 4.87 -17.10 13.25
N LEU A 238 5.65 -16.09 12.89
CA LEU A 238 6.61 -15.46 13.81
C LEU A 238 5.94 -14.48 14.80
N LEU A 239 4.68 -14.11 14.59
CA LEU A 239 3.96 -13.21 15.50
C LEU A 239 3.78 -13.83 16.90
N ALA A 240 3.61 -15.16 16.99
CA ALA A 240 3.37 -15.89 18.24
C ALA A 240 4.66 -16.37 18.96
N GLY A 241 5.86 -16.10 18.43
CA GLY A 241 7.13 -16.61 18.97
C GLY A 241 7.73 -15.78 20.11
N ASP A 242 9.04 -15.94 20.36
CA ASP A 242 9.84 -15.09 21.27
C ASP A 242 10.29 -13.79 20.58
N ALA A 243 10.07 -12.63 21.22
CA ALA A 243 10.31 -11.29 20.66
C ALA A 243 11.76 -11.00 20.29
N ASP A 244 12.71 -11.62 21.00
CA ASP A 244 14.14 -11.39 20.79
C ASP A 244 14.78 -12.34 19.78
N ALA A 245 14.02 -13.28 19.22
CA ALA A 245 14.50 -14.18 18.19
C ALA A 245 15.08 -13.37 16.99
N PRO A 246 16.32 -13.65 16.54
CA PRO A 246 16.96 -12.89 15.46
C PRO A 246 16.11 -12.73 14.20
N GLY A 247 15.35 -13.77 13.84
CA GLY A 247 14.42 -13.74 12.70
C GLY A 247 13.31 -12.70 12.85
N ARG A 248 12.80 -12.46 14.06
CA ARG A 248 11.77 -11.44 14.29
C ARG A 248 12.29 -10.02 14.22
N ARG A 249 13.51 -9.78 14.71
CA ARG A 249 14.15 -8.46 14.57
C ARG A 249 14.40 -8.11 13.11
N ALA A 250 14.82 -9.09 12.30
CA ALA A 250 14.96 -8.92 10.86
C ALA A 250 13.61 -8.61 10.19
N VAL A 251 12.56 -9.39 10.51
CA VAL A 251 11.21 -9.21 9.98
C VAL A 251 10.62 -7.85 10.38
N ALA A 252 10.73 -7.45 11.65
CA ALA A 252 10.27 -6.14 12.12
C ALA A 252 11.05 -4.99 11.45
N ALA A 253 12.36 -5.16 11.25
CA ALA A 253 13.16 -4.18 10.52
C ALA A 253 12.68 -4.03 9.07
N VAL A 254 12.43 -5.12 8.35
CA VAL A 254 11.90 -5.08 6.97
C VAL A 254 10.46 -4.55 6.94
N ALA A 255 9.59 -4.98 7.86
CA ALA A 255 8.25 -4.44 8.03
C ALA A 255 8.28 -2.92 8.21
N ALA A 256 9.23 -2.39 8.99
CA ALA A 256 9.35 -0.96 9.21
C ALA A 256 9.71 -0.20 7.93
N ARG A 257 10.55 -0.77 7.07
CA ARG A 257 10.89 -0.17 5.77
C ARG A 257 9.68 -0.23 4.85
N SER A 258 9.00 -1.38 4.76
CA SER A 258 7.79 -1.54 3.95
C SER A 258 6.69 -0.59 4.39
N PHE A 259 6.42 -0.49 5.68
CA PHE A 259 5.45 0.44 6.25
C PHE A 259 5.81 1.88 5.96
N ASN A 260 7.07 2.26 6.21
CA ASN A 260 7.56 3.60 5.96
C ASN A 260 7.49 3.98 4.48
N HIS A 261 7.58 3.06 3.53
CA HIS A 261 7.36 3.38 2.12
C HIS A 261 5.87 3.43 1.78
N LEU A 262 5.11 2.40 2.17
CA LEU A 262 3.70 2.26 1.84
C LEU A 262 2.87 3.45 2.30
N VAL A 263 3.00 3.90 3.56
CA VAL A 263 2.25 5.07 4.05
C VAL A 263 2.59 6.36 3.31
N ALA A 264 3.80 6.50 2.76
CA ALA A 264 4.16 7.65 1.91
C ALA A 264 3.56 7.54 0.51
N TRP A 265 3.62 6.36 -0.10
CA TRP A 265 3.15 6.15 -1.46
C TRP A 265 1.62 6.25 -1.56
N ILE A 266 0.89 5.79 -0.55
CA ILE A 266 -0.59 5.87 -0.57
C ILE A 266 -1.12 7.24 -0.16
N ALA A 267 -0.39 8.04 0.63
CA ALA A 267 -0.87 9.31 1.18
C ALA A 267 -1.48 10.29 0.15
N PRO A 268 -0.98 10.41 -1.10
CA PRO A 268 -1.62 11.24 -2.11
C PRO A 268 -3.00 10.73 -2.56
N LEU A 269 -3.18 9.40 -2.58
CA LEU A 269 -4.41 8.74 -3.04
C LEU A 269 -5.42 8.58 -1.89
N LEU A 270 -4.94 8.07 -0.75
CA LEU A 270 -5.68 7.64 0.43
C LEU A 270 -5.17 8.42 1.67
N PRO A 271 -5.38 9.75 1.72
CA PRO A 271 -4.76 10.62 2.72
C PRO A 271 -5.20 10.32 4.15
N PHE A 272 -6.43 9.83 4.35
CA PHE A 272 -6.96 9.56 5.69
C PHE A 272 -6.39 8.25 6.25
N MET A 273 -6.41 7.18 5.47
CA MET A 273 -5.82 5.89 5.83
C MET A 273 -4.32 5.99 6.07
N ALA A 274 -3.61 6.77 5.24
CA ALA A 274 -2.18 7.01 5.43
C ALA A 274 -1.89 7.70 6.76
N GLU A 275 -2.68 8.72 7.10
CA GLU A 275 -2.55 9.46 8.36
C GLU A 275 -2.97 8.63 9.55
N GLU A 276 -4.07 7.87 9.45
CA GLU A 276 -4.52 6.92 10.47
C GLU A 276 -3.41 5.90 10.79
N ALA A 277 -2.82 5.28 9.77
CA ALA A 277 -1.71 4.34 9.96
C ALA A 277 -0.48 5.02 10.56
N TRP A 278 -0.14 6.23 10.09
CA TRP A 278 0.98 7.01 10.59
C TRP A 278 0.82 7.31 12.09
N LEU A 279 -0.33 7.86 12.48
CA LEU A 279 -0.63 8.15 13.88
C LEU A 279 -0.72 6.87 14.71
N ALA A 280 -1.18 5.76 14.14
CA ALA A 280 -1.19 4.47 14.84
C ALA A 280 0.19 3.96 15.19
N ARG A 281 1.18 4.25 14.34
CA ARG A 281 2.56 3.85 14.58
C ARG A 281 3.30 4.79 15.53
N TRP A 282 3.14 6.11 15.36
CA TRP A 282 3.99 7.10 16.02
C TRP A 282 3.26 8.02 17.02
N GLY A 283 1.94 7.92 17.13
CA GLY A 283 1.11 8.71 18.03
C GLY A 283 0.81 10.13 17.53
N ALA A 284 -0.09 10.82 18.25
CA ALA A 284 -0.59 12.16 17.91
C ALA A 284 0.51 13.25 17.83
N GLY A 285 1.64 13.05 18.50
CA GLY A 285 2.77 13.99 18.52
C GLY A 285 3.73 13.89 17.33
N ALA A 286 3.55 12.91 16.44
CA ALA A 286 4.50 12.60 15.35
C ALA A 286 4.47 13.57 14.16
N GLY A 287 3.58 14.57 14.19
CA GLY A 287 3.22 15.35 13.01
C GLY A 287 2.45 14.51 12.00
N SER A 288 2.33 15.03 10.77
CA SER A 288 1.54 14.40 9.72
C SER A 288 2.40 13.67 8.69
N VAL A 289 1.89 12.55 8.16
CA VAL A 289 2.51 11.85 7.02
C VAL A 289 2.65 12.77 5.80
N HIS A 290 1.76 13.75 5.67
CA HIS A 290 1.69 14.68 4.54
C HIS A 290 2.78 15.77 4.56
N GLU A 291 3.55 15.87 5.64
CA GLU A 291 4.68 16.80 5.75
C GLU A 291 6.00 16.22 5.22
N ARG A 292 6.04 14.91 4.98
CA ARG A 292 7.28 14.20 4.66
C ARG A 292 7.44 13.95 3.16
N LEU A 293 8.63 13.51 2.80
CA LEU A 293 8.95 13.05 1.45
C LEU A 293 8.68 11.55 1.30
N TRP A 294 8.48 11.10 0.06
CA TRP A 294 8.68 9.71 -0.31
C TRP A 294 10.09 9.30 0.13
N PRO A 295 10.22 8.23 0.94
CA PRO A 295 11.53 7.76 1.35
C PRO A 295 12.35 7.37 0.12
N SER A 296 13.66 7.55 0.22
CA SER A 296 14.58 6.97 -0.75
C SER A 296 14.73 5.48 -0.47
N VAL A 297 14.64 4.66 -1.51
CA VAL A 297 15.09 3.28 -1.49
C VAL A 297 16.61 3.22 -1.61
N ASP A 298 17.25 2.25 -0.92
CA ASP A 298 18.67 1.98 -1.13
C ASP A 298 18.83 1.08 -2.37
N PRO A 299 19.53 1.53 -3.43
CA PRO A 299 19.71 0.73 -4.63
C PRO A 299 20.43 -0.60 -4.36
N LEU A 300 21.19 -0.71 -3.26
CA LEU A 300 21.87 -1.95 -2.87
C LEU A 300 20.92 -3.04 -2.36
N TRP A 301 19.66 -2.72 -2.10
CA TRP A 301 18.63 -3.72 -1.80
C TRP A 301 18.27 -4.58 -3.01
N ALA A 302 18.55 -4.10 -4.23
CA ALA A 302 18.29 -4.82 -5.46
C ALA A 302 19.58 -5.22 -6.17
N THR A 303 19.60 -6.45 -6.67
CA THR A 303 20.66 -6.96 -7.56
C THR A 303 19.99 -7.60 -8.78
N PRO A 304 20.72 -7.80 -9.90
CA PRO A 304 20.17 -8.51 -11.05
C PRO A 304 19.60 -9.90 -10.68
N GLY A 305 20.20 -10.58 -9.70
CA GLY A 305 19.75 -11.88 -9.22
C GLY A 305 18.44 -11.81 -8.43
N THR A 306 18.28 -10.84 -7.54
CA THR A 306 17.05 -10.67 -6.75
C THR A 306 15.89 -10.18 -7.62
N ILE A 307 16.14 -9.28 -8.56
CA ILE A 307 15.16 -8.85 -9.57
C ILE A 307 14.70 -10.05 -10.43
N LEU A 308 15.62 -10.90 -10.88
CA LEU A 308 15.27 -12.10 -11.64
C LEU A 308 14.43 -13.08 -10.81
N ALA A 309 14.74 -13.23 -9.51
CA ALA A 309 13.96 -14.07 -8.60
C ALA A 309 12.54 -13.51 -8.39
N ASN A 310 12.38 -12.19 -8.20
CA ASN A 310 11.09 -11.52 -8.12
C ASN A 310 10.27 -11.72 -9.41
N ARG A 311 10.87 -11.55 -10.58
CA ARG A 311 10.21 -11.85 -11.86
C ARG A 311 9.81 -13.31 -12.01
N ARG A 312 10.56 -14.26 -11.43
CA ARG A 312 10.16 -15.68 -11.38
C ARG A 312 8.94 -15.84 -10.49
N LEU A 313 8.92 -15.26 -9.29
CA LEU A 313 7.76 -15.29 -8.40
C LEU A 313 6.51 -14.69 -9.05
N ASP A 314 6.62 -13.55 -9.73
CA ASP A 314 5.48 -12.91 -10.42
C ASP A 314 4.89 -13.82 -11.49
N ARG A 315 5.73 -14.48 -12.28
CA ARG A 315 5.28 -15.48 -13.26
C ARG A 315 4.57 -16.66 -12.61
N LEU A 316 5.06 -17.13 -11.46
CA LEU A 316 4.42 -18.21 -10.74
C LEU A 316 3.08 -17.77 -10.13
N ARG A 317 2.99 -16.57 -9.55
CA ARG A 317 1.72 -16.01 -9.04
C ARG A 317 0.70 -15.85 -10.16
N ALA A 318 1.13 -15.38 -11.33
CA ALA A 318 0.27 -15.27 -12.50
C ALA A 318 -0.24 -16.66 -12.94
N LEU A 319 0.64 -17.66 -13.00
CA LEU A 319 0.28 -19.03 -13.33
C LEU A 319 -0.70 -19.62 -12.31
N VAL A 320 -0.47 -19.43 -11.02
CA VAL A 320 -1.37 -19.89 -9.95
C VAL A 320 -2.76 -19.25 -10.06
N ARG A 321 -2.82 -17.93 -10.32
CA ARG A 321 -4.10 -17.22 -10.53
C ARG A 321 -4.85 -17.71 -11.76
N ASP A 322 -4.12 -17.97 -12.85
CA ASP A 322 -4.70 -18.51 -14.09
C ASP A 322 -5.34 -19.88 -13.84
N VAL A 323 -4.63 -20.80 -13.19
CA VAL A 323 -5.19 -22.14 -12.88
C VAL A 323 -6.26 -22.13 -11.80
N ALA A 324 -6.23 -21.15 -10.89
CA ALA A 324 -7.32 -20.93 -9.95
C ALA A 324 -8.61 -20.51 -10.68
N GLY A 325 -8.52 -19.86 -11.84
CA GLY A 325 -9.68 -19.56 -12.68
C GLY A 325 -10.73 -18.68 -11.99
N GLY A 326 -10.27 -17.70 -11.19
CA GLY A 326 -11.15 -16.81 -10.43
C GLY A 326 -11.65 -17.37 -9.09
N ARG A 327 -11.31 -18.62 -8.75
CA ARG A 327 -11.55 -19.16 -7.39
C ARG A 327 -10.66 -18.45 -6.39
N GLU A 328 -11.18 -18.25 -5.18
CA GLU A 328 -10.39 -17.76 -4.06
C GLU A 328 -9.27 -18.76 -3.75
N ILE A 329 -8.04 -18.26 -3.66
CA ILE A 329 -6.88 -19.05 -3.29
C ILE A 329 -6.78 -18.99 -1.77
N THR A 330 -7.11 -20.10 -1.13
CA THR A 330 -7.14 -20.24 0.32
C THR A 330 -5.91 -21.00 0.83
N ALA A 331 -5.63 -20.88 2.13
CA ALA A 331 -4.48 -21.51 2.78
C ALA A 331 -4.54 -23.05 2.83
N ASP A 332 -5.60 -23.69 2.35
CA ASP A 332 -5.77 -25.13 2.19
C ASP A 332 -5.70 -25.57 0.72
N ALA A 333 -5.62 -24.63 -0.22
CA ALA A 333 -5.51 -24.92 -1.65
C ALA A 333 -4.22 -25.70 -1.95
N THR A 334 -4.34 -26.68 -2.86
CA THR A 334 -3.19 -27.45 -3.35
C THR A 334 -2.92 -27.10 -4.81
N VAL A 335 -1.67 -26.74 -5.10
CA VAL A 335 -1.21 -26.47 -6.46
C VAL A 335 -0.05 -27.41 -6.80
N GLU A 336 -0.17 -28.07 -7.94
CA GLU A 336 0.95 -28.81 -8.55
C GLU A 336 1.57 -27.92 -9.63
N LEU A 337 2.87 -27.65 -9.52
CA LEU A 337 3.64 -26.88 -10.51
C LEU A 337 4.71 -27.77 -11.14
N ASP A 338 4.68 -27.84 -12.45
CA ASP A 338 5.70 -28.48 -13.26
C ASP A 338 6.65 -27.38 -13.76
N LEU A 339 7.86 -27.32 -13.19
CA LEU A 339 8.82 -26.23 -13.43
C LEU A 339 10.22 -26.73 -13.82
N PRO A 340 10.79 -26.24 -14.93
CA PRO A 340 12.21 -26.43 -15.25
C PRO A 340 13.13 -25.87 -14.16
N PRO A 341 14.28 -26.52 -13.87
CA PRO A 341 15.21 -26.05 -12.84
C PRO A 341 15.68 -24.59 -13.00
N ASP A 342 15.89 -24.13 -14.24
CA ASP A 342 16.31 -22.77 -14.58
C ASP A 342 15.24 -21.70 -14.33
N ARG A 343 14.00 -22.11 -14.07
CA ARG A 343 12.87 -21.22 -13.76
C ARG A 343 12.47 -21.23 -12.30
N ARG A 344 13.11 -22.06 -11.47
CA ARG A 344 12.80 -22.15 -10.04
C ARG A 344 13.37 -20.95 -9.28
N PRO A 345 12.57 -20.29 -8.42
CA PRO A 345 13.11 -19.35 -7.46
C PRO A 345 13.86 -20.10 -6.34
N PRO A 346 14.77 -19.45 -5.61
CA PRO A 346 15.65 -20.09 -4.63
C PRO A 346 14.93 -20.37 -3.29
N PHE A 347 13.80 -21.08 -3.33
CA PHE A 347 12.97 -21.40 -2.17
C PHE A 347 12.69 -22.90 -2.06
N ARG A 348 12.51 -23.37 -0.82
CA ARG A 348 11.95 -24.70 -0.60
C ARG A 348 10.47 -24.71 -0.99
N GLU A 349 9.94 -25.89 -1.26
CA GLU A 349 8.54 -26.07 -1.68
C GLU A 349 7.53 -25.46 -0.69
N ALA A 350 7.76 -25.63 0.62
CA ALA A 350 6.90 -25.05 1.66
C ALA A 350 6.95 -23.51 1.68
N GLU A 351 8.14 -22.91 1.59
CA GLU A 351 8.32 -21.45 1.55
C GLU A 351 7.71 -20.87 0.27
N LEU A 352 7.92 -21.53 -0.87
CA LEU A 352 7.35 -21.12 -2.14
C LEU A 352 5.82 -21.22 -2.12
N GLY A 353 5.25 -22.27 -1.52
CA GLY A 353 3.80 -22.40 -1.33
C GLY A 353 3.24 -21.20 -0.56
N ALA A 354 3.84 -20.87 0.57
CA ALA A 354 3.46 -19.70 1.38
C ALA A 354 3.60 -18.38 0.60
N LEU A 355 4.71 -18.15 -0.13
CA LEU A 355 4.91 -16.94 -0.94
C LEU A 355 3.90 -16.78 -2.09
N LEU A 356 3.31 -17.90 -2.53
CA LEU A 356 2.26 -17.95 -3.54
C LEU A 356 0.84 -17.93 -2.93
N GLY A 357 0.72 -17.89 -1.59
CA GLY A 357 -0.56 -17.91 -0.89
C GLY A 357 -1.27 -19.25 -0.91
N VAL A 358 -0.57 -20.37 -1.18
CA VAL A 358 -1.16 -21.71 -1.28
C VAL A 358 -0.73 -22.59 -0.11
N GLY A 359 -1.67 -23.41 0.40
CA GLY A 359 -1.44 -24.30 1.53
C GLY A 359 -0.46 -25.43 1.26
N ARG A 360 -0.56 -26.03 0.07
CA ARG A 360 0.36 -27.07 -0.38
C ARG A 360 0.79 -26.80 -1.81
N LEU A 361 2.10 -26.74 -2.00
CA LEU A 361 2.71 -26.73 -3.30
C LEU A 361 3.32 -28.11 -3.56
N ARG A 362 3.25 -28.62 -4.79
CA ARG A 362 4.03 -29.78 -5.24
C ARG A 362 4.83 -29.39 -6.47
N LEU A 363 6.16 -29.45 -6.39
CA LEU A 363 7.04 -29.10 -7.50
C LEU A 363 7.52 -30.35 -8.23
N ARG A 364 7.11 -30.53 -9.48
CA ARG A 364 7.71 -31.54 -10.37
C ARG A 364 8.74 -30.89 -11.29
N SER A 365 9.80 -31.62 -11.60
CA SER A 365 10.85 -31.13 -12.50
C SER A 365 10.51 -31.47 -13.94
N LEU A 366 10.55 -30.47 -14.81
CA LEU A 366 10.52 -30.65 -16.25
C LEU A 366 11.94 -30.56 -16.82
N PRO A 367 12.19 -31.09 -18.03
CA PRO A 367 13.41 -30.81 -18.77
C PRO A 367 13.64 -29.31 -18.95
N ALA A 368 14.90 -28.88 -19.04
CA ALA A 368 15.25 -27.50 -19.32
C ALA A 368 14.59 -27.04 -20.64
N GLY A 369 14.01 -25.83 -20.63
CA GLY A 369 13.32 -25.27 -21.80
C GLY A 369 11.85 -25.69 -21.97
N ALA A 370 11.33 -26.64 -21.19
CA ALA A 370 9.90 -26.99 -21.22
C ALA A 370 9.01 -25.83 -20.73
N ALA A 371 7.80 -25.73 -21.28
CA ALA A 371 6.81 -24.77 -20.81
C ALA A 371 6.34 -25.14 -19.39
N PRO A 372 6.29 -24.20 -18.44
CA PRO A 372 5.67 -24.41 -17.14
C PRO A 372 4.21 -24.86 -17.30
N ALA A 373 3.78 -25.80 -16.47
CA ALA A 373 2.38 -26.17 -16.33
C ALA A 373 1.99 -26.12 -14.86
N ALA A 374 0.74 -25.76 -14.59
CA ALA A 374 0.19 -25.80 -13.25
C ALA A 374 -1.16 -26.51 -13.25
N ARG A 375 -1.48 -27.16 -12.13
CA ARG A 375 -2.78 -27.76 -11.88
C ARG A 375 -3.27 -27.29 -10.52
N PHE A 376 -4.49 -26.79 -10.46
CA PHE A 376 -5.11 -26.31 -9.24
C PHE A 376 -6.17 -27.30 -8.77
N ALA A 377 -5.99 -27.83 -7.56
CA ALA A 377 -7.01 -28.57 -6.85
C ALA A 377 -7.54 -27.71 -5.70
N ALA A 378 -8.79 -27.22 -5.86
CA ALA A 378 -9.56 -26.67 -4.75
C ALA A 378 -9.82 -27.80 -3.73
N ALA A 379 -9.94 -27.47 -2.45
CA ALA A 379 -10.11 -28.42 -1.36
C ALA A 379 -11.06 -29.58 -1.70
N GLY A 380 -10.51 -30.79 -1.75
CA GLY A 380 -11.20 -32.08 -1.71
C GLY A 380 -10.50 -32.93 -0.66
N PRO A 381 -11.21 -33.89 -0.01
CA PRO A 381 -10.70 -34.59 1.15
C PRO A 381 -9.33 -35.18 0.82
N VAL A 382 -8.39 -35.08 1.75
CA VAL A 382 -7.16 -35.86 1.70
C VAL A 382 -7.61 -37.32 1.66
N LEU A 383 -7.71 -37.89 0.47
CA LEU A 383 -7.69 -39.33 0.32
C LEU A 383 -6.28 -39.72 0.75
N ALA A 384 -6.23 -40.09 2.03
CA ALA A 384 -5.14 -40.82 2.62
C ALA A 384 -4.74 -41.93 1.66
N ALA A 385 -3.43 -42.09 1.50
CA ALA A 385 -2.88 -43.29 0.92
C ALA A 385 -3.53 -44.52 1.59
N THR A 386 -4.10 -45.41 0.80
CA THR A 386 -4.33 -46.79 1.19
C THR A 386 -3.95 -47.70 0.04
N ALA A 387 -2.85 -48.43 0.30
CA ALA A 387 -2.35 -49.68 -0.28
C ALA A 387 -2.09 -49.76 -1.79
#